data_AF-A0A0B2BYC3-F1
#
_entry.id   AF-A0A0B2BYC3-F1
#
_cell.length_a   1.000
_cell.length_b   1.000
_cell.length_c   1.000
_cell.angle_alpha   90.00
_cell.angle_beta   90.00
_cell.angle_gamma   90.00
#
_symmetry.space_group_name_H-M   'P 1'
#
loop_
_entity.id
_entity.type
_entity.pdbx_description
1 polymer ?
#
loop_
_entity_poly.entity_id
_entity_poly.type
_entity_poly.pdbx_seq_one_letter_code
_entity_poly.pdbx_strand_id
1 'polypeptide(L)'
;MTGAPPGLPWIEVAAGAPYFQDQTGASWHPVGQNDSIDWPELAPLFRRRDLPAVERHLRWLKANGVTCLRLMLEDARGRHRFLEKPAGRFVPAMVQVWDDLFALCEKVGLYILLTPLDTFWMWMRWKQHPWNVANGGPLATMREALLSAETRVAVKARLDFAISRWGGSGALFAWDLWNEIHPAHARDDASCFGEVIDDLSRHVRMREQELHGRSHLQTVSIYGPELRWKPDQPLQEPIFRHPALDFATIHIYRERSIDDPRNTVAPARAMGEIVRECLAEITDGRPFLDTEHGPIHSFKDRRVTLPEPFDDEYFRHMSWAHLASGGAGGGMRWPNRHPHVLTPGMRVVQRAMTGFLPLIDWRSFRRRNVCVEGAAKGHHLFACGDKRQAIAWLLRARSLAEDGRMRRDVPARPAVLTLPMADGAVQVTEWDTTGGAVVRVSEQAVRDGELRYETTPFVADMALAITATP
;
A
#
# COMPACT_ATOMS: atom_id res chain seq x y z
N MET A 1 -32.63 -13.88 -20.93
CA MET A 1 -31.35 -13.16 -20.79
C MET A 1 -31.01 -13.09 -19.31
N THR A 2 -30.30 -14.09 -18.80
CA THR A 2 -29.76 -14.07 -17.44
C THR A 2 -28.51 -13.21 -17.49
N GLY A 3 -28.66 -11.92 -17.16
CA GLY A 3 -27.53 -10.98 -17.12
C GLY A 3 -26.46 -11.55 -16.21
N ALA A 4 -25.21 -11.58 -16.70
CA ALA A 4 -24.07 -11.84 -15.84
C ALA A 4 -24.16 -10.89 -14.63
N PRO A 5 -23.87 -11.34 -13.40
CA PRO A 5 -23.77 -10.42 -12.28
C PRO A 5 -22.82 -9.28 -12.69
N PRO A 6 -23.15 -8.01 -12.39
CA PRO A 6 -22.25 -6.91 -12.71
C PRO A 6 -20.89 -7.22 -12.07
N GLY A 7 -19.82 -7.10 -12.87
CA GLY A 7 -18.45 -7.26 -12.37
C GLY A 7 -18.14 -6.27 -11.24
N LEU A 8 -17.03 -6.47 -10.54
CA LEU A 8 -16.57 -5.53 -9.52
C LEU A 8 -16.51 -4.10 -10.11
N PRO A 9 -16.93 -3.06 -9.36
CA PRO A 9 -16.81 -1.70 -9.85
C PRO A 9 -15.33 -1.31 -9.94
N TRP A 10 -14.97 -0.61 -11.01
CA TRP A 10 -13.61 -0.09 -11.18
C TRP A 10 -13.32 0.98 -10.12
N ILE A 11 -12.05 1.12 -9.76
CA ILE A 11 -11.59 2.14 -8.82
C ILE A 11 -11.04 3.33 -9.58
N GLU A 12 -11.33 4.52 -9.08
CA GLU A 12 -10.95 5.81 -9.63
C GLU A 12 -10.37 6.70 -8.52
N VAL A 13 -9.61 7.72 -8.92
CA VAL A 13 -9.26 8.82 -8.00
C VAL A 13 -10.51 9.66 -7.75
N ALA A 14 -10.79 10.00 -6.49
CA ALA A 14 -11.91 10.86 -6.16
C ALA A 14 -11.69 12.27 -6.74
N ALA A 15 -12.69 12.82 -7.44
CA ALA A 15 -12.54 14.09 -8.15
C ALA A 15 -12.24 15.31 -7.25
N GLY A 16 -12.59 15.24 -5.96
CA GLY A 16 -12.46 16.35 -5.01
C GLY A 16 -11.52 16.12 -3.84
N ALA A 17 -10.85 14.96 -3.77
CA ALA A 17 -10.09 14.53 -2.59
C ALA A 17 -8.92 13.59 -2.97
N PRO A 18 -7.83 13.58 -2.20
CA PRO A 18 -6.62 12.79 -2.49
C PRO A 18 -6.78 11.31 -2.09
N TYR A 19 -7.91 10.70 -2.43
CA TYR A 19 -8.31 9.34 -2.08
C TYR A 19 -8.97 8.62 -3.26
N PHE A 20 -9.39 7.39 -3.05
CA PHE A 20 -10.00 6.56 -4.08
C PHE A 20 -11.50 6.37 -3.84
N GLN A 21 -12.21 6.10 -4.93
CA GLN A 21 -13.63 5.75 -4.93
C GLN A 21 -13.88 4.66 -5.96
N ASP A 22 -14.95 3.91 -5.81
CA ASP A 22 -15.43 3.06 -6.90
C ASP A 22 -16.16 3.90 -7.96
N GLN A 23 -16.42 3.31 -9.13
CA GLN A 23 -17.12 3.96 -10.24
C GLN A 23 -18.57 4.39 -9.92
N THR A 24 -19.13 3.97 -8.78
CA THR A 24 -20.44 4.42 -8.29
C THR A 24 -20.33 5.66 -7.39
N GLY A 25 -19.10 6.08 -7.07
CA GLY A 25 -18.78 7.19 -6.19
C GLY A 25 -18.69 6.80 -4.71
N ALA A 26 -18.69 5.51 -4.37
CA ALA A 26 -18.51 5.06 -3.00
C ALA A 26 -17.03 5.10 -2.61
N SER A 27 -16.72 5.61 -1.41
CA SER A 27 -15.34 5.67 -0.92
C SER A 27 -14.71 4.29 -0.86
N TRP A 28 -13.47 4.18 -1.33
CA TRP A 28 -12.71 2.93 -1.32
C TRP A 28 -11.27 3.19 -0.86
N HIS A 29 -10.68 2.26 -0.12
CA HIS A 29 -9.31 2.37 0.36
C HIS A 29 -8.57 1.05 0.16
N PRO A 30 -7.30 1.07 -0.26
CA PRO A 30 -6.44 -0.09 -0.26
C PRO A 30 -6.00 -0.43 1.18
N VAL A 31 -6.66 -1.42 1.77
CA VAL A 31 -6.27 -2.09 3.03
C VAL A 31 -5.86 -3.50 2.65
N GLY A 32 -4.58 -3.81 2.79
CA GLY A 32 -4.00 -4.97 2.12
C GLY A 32 -2.62 -5.36 2.57
N GLN A 33 -2.00 -6.22 1.77
CA GLN A 33 -0.63 -6.68 1.95
C GLN A 33 0.01 -7.02 0.60
N ASN A 34 1.33 -7.20 0.61
CA ASN A 34 2.02 -7.90 -0.46
C ASN A 34 1.77 -9.41 -0.33
N ASP A 35 1.57 -10.08 -1.45
CA ASP A 35 1.39 -11.52 -1.54
C ASP A 35 2.15 -12.07 -2.77
N SER A 36 2.19 -13.39 -2.94
CA SER A 36 2.71 -14.03 -4.15
C SER A 36 1.93 -15.29 -4.47
N ILE A 37 1.73 -15.54 -5.76
CA ILE A 37 1.14 -16.76 -6.30
C ILE A 37 1.92 -18.04 -5.93
N ASP A 38 3.16 -17.91 -5.46
CA ASP A 38 3.99 -19.02 -4.99
C ASP A 38 4.00 -19.18 -3.46
N TRP A 39 3.32 -18.30 -2.71
CA TRP A 39 3.22 -18.39 -1.25
C TRP A 39 2.07 -19.29 -0.81
N PRO A 40 2.10 -19.85 0.41
CA PRO A 40 1.27 -21.01 0.76
C PRO A 40 -0.23 -20.87 0.53
N GLU A 41 -0.78 -19.66 0.70
CA GLU A 41 -2.21 -19.39 0.58
C GLU A 41 -2.69 -19.31 -0.88
N LEU A 42 -1.81 -18.92 -1.82
CA LEU A 42 -2.13 -18.81 -3.26
C LEU A 42 -1.46 -19.91 -4.11
N ALA A 43 -0.39 -20.54 -3.61
CA ALA A 43 0.33 -21.63 -4.28
C ALA A 43 -0.57 -22.78 -4.78
N PRO A 44 -1.68 -23.16 -4.12
CA PRO A 44 -2.59 -24.17 -4.64
C PRO A 44 -3.35 -23.78 -5.92
N LEU A 45 -3.32 -22.51 -6.35
CA LEU A 45 -3.84 -22.09 -7.66
C LEU A 45 -3.10 -22.78 -8.80
N PHE A 46 -1.80 -23.03 -8.65
CA PHE A 46 -1.01 -23.63 -9.71
C PHE A 46 -1.46 -25.04 -10.04
N ARG A 47 -1.85 -25.24 -11.30
CA ARG A 47 -2.46 -26.48 -11.79
C ARG A 47 -3.74 -26.84 -11.04
N ARG A 48 -4.43 -25.84 -10.48
CA ARG A 48 -5.70 -25.99 -9.76
C ARG A 48 -5.65 -27.06 -8.68
N ARG A 49 -4.55 -27.14 -7.94
CA ARG A 49 -4.34 -28.15 -6.90
C ARG A 49 -5.43 -28.10 -5.83
N ASP A 50 -5.84 -26.90 -5.40
CA ASP A 50 -6.95 -26.71 -4.45
C ASP A 50 -7.56 -25.30 -4.58
N LEU A 51 -8.38 -25.09 -5.62
CA LEU A 51 -9.13 -23.82 -5.80
C LEU A 51 -10.08 -23.51 -4.61
N PRO A 52 -10.83 -24.48 -4.05
CA PRO A 52 -11.68 -24.21 -2.90
C PRO A 52 -10.94 -23.67 -1.67
N ALA A 53 -9.73 -24.15 -1.38
CA ALA A 53 -8.92 -23.60 -0.30
C ALA A 53 -8.54 -22.13 -0.53
N VAL A 54 -8.13 -21.80 -1.75
CA VAL A 54 -7.79 -20.41 -2.12
C VAL A 54 -9.03 -19.52 -2.01
N GLU A 55 -10.19 -19.97 -2.49
CA GLU A 55 -11.44 -19.21 -2.35
C GLU A 55 -11.80 -18.98 -0.86
N ARG A 56 -11.67 -20.00 -0.01
CA ARG A 56 -11.90 -19.85 1.44
C ARG A 56 -10.94 -18.82 2.05
N HIS A 57 -9.66 -18.85 1.65
CA HIS A 57 -8.67 -17.88 2.10
C HIS A 57 -9.05 -16.45 1.68
N LEU A 58 -9.36 -16.23 0.41
CA LEU A 58 -9.76 -14.91 -0.10
C LEU A 58 -11.03 -14.38 0.60
N ARG A 59 -12.03 -15.24 0.85
CA ARG A 59 -13.22 -14.87 1.63
C ARG A 59 -12.87 -14.49 3.06
N TRP A 60 -11.95 -15.23 3.69
CA TRP A 60 -11.46 -14.91 5.02
C TRP A 60 -10.71 -13.56 5.05
N LEU A 61 -9.88 -13.26 4.04
CA LEU A 61 -9.26 -11.94 3.91
C LEU A 61 -10.31 -10.82 3.84
N LYS A 62 -11.31 -10.98 2.96
CA LYS A 62 -12.41 -10.01 2.81
C LYS A 62 -13.17 -9.80 4.14
N ALA A 63 -13.45 -10.89 4.86
CA ALA A 63 -14.12 -10.83 6.16
C ALA A 63 -13.28 -10.14 7.25
N ASN A 64 -11.96 -10.06 7.07
CA ASN A 64 -11.04 -9.34 7.93
C ASN A 64 -10.68 -7.94 7.41
N GLY A 65 -11.52 -7.37 6.53
CA GLY A 65 -11.39 -5.99 6.08
C GLY A 65 -10.34 -5.75 5.00
N VAL A 66 -9.72 -6.80 4.45
CA VAL A 66 -8.84 -6.67 3.28
C VAL A 66 -9.69 -6.28 2.06
N THR A 67 -9.21 -5.28 1.33
CA THR A 67 -9.82 -4.79 0.09
C THR A 67 -8.93 -5.00 -1.12
N CYS A 68 -7.60 -5.03 -0.94
CA CYS A 68 -6.64 -5.07 -2.03
C CYS A 68 -5.45 -5.98 -1.70
N LEU A 69 -4.93 -6.71 -2.70
CA LEU A 69 -3.68 -7.45 -2.64
C LEU A 69 -2.68 -6.84 -3.61
N ARG A 70 -1.44 -6.63 -3.19
CA ARG A 70 -0.35 -6.30 -4.10
C ARG A 70 0.38 -7.56 -4.52
N LEU A 71 0.50 -7.76 -5.82
CA LEU A 71 1.09 -8.96 -6.41
C LEU A 71 2.02 -8.59 -7.56
N MET A 72 3.07 -9.40 -7.73
CA MET A 72 3.94 -9.36 -8.90
C MET A 72 3.43 -10.41 -9.89
N LEU A 73 3.21 -10.01 -11.15
CA LEU A 73 2.71 -10.89 -12.21
C LEU A 73 3.64 -12.08 -12.46
N GLU A 74 4.92 -11.90 -12.18
CA GLU A 74 5.97 -12.91 -12.21
C GLU A 74 6.68 -12.96 -10.86
N ASP A 75 6.70 -14.12 -10.20
CA ASP A 75 7.63 -14.39 -9.09
C ASP A 75 8.90 -15.02 -9.68
N ALA A 76 9.98 -14.22 -9.77
CA ALA A 76 11.21 -14.62 -10.44
C ALA A 76 12.14 -15.47 -9.55
N ARG A 77 11.68 -15.88 -8.36
CA ARG A 77 12.45 -16.68 -7.40
C ARG A 77 12.74 -18.09 -7.93
N GLY A 78 11.79 -18.72 -8.62
CA GLY A 78 11.89 -20.10 -9.09
C GLY A 78 11.95 -20.24 -10.62
N ARG A 79 12.78 -21.17 -11.14
CA ARG A 79 12.88 -21.41 -12.60
C ARG A 79 11.63 -22.00 -13.26
N HIS A 80 10.67 -22.44 -12.45
CA HIS A 80 9.45 -23.14 -12.86
C HIS A 80 8.21 -22.25 -12.84
N ARG A 81 8.35 -20.97 -12.45
CA ARG A 81 7.24 -20.05 -12.17
C ARG A 81 7.35 -18.72 -12.90
N PHE A 82 8.26 -18.64 -13.89
CA PHE A 82 8.28 -17.53 -14.84
C PHE A 82 6.95 -17.45 -15.58
N LEU A 83 6.46 -16.23 -15.76
CA LEU A 83 5.24 -15.96 -16.51
C LEU A 83 5.43 -16.35 -17.99
N GLU A 84 6.64 -16.16 -18.52
CA GLU A 84 7.01 -16.47 -19.89
C GLU A 84 8.33 -17.24 -19.97
N LYS A 85 8.44 -18.17 -20.93
CA LYS A 85 9.67 -18.94 -21.16
C LYS A 85 9.67 -19.55 -22.57
N PRO A 86 10.47 -19.04 -23.53
CA PRO A 86 11.31 -17.83 -23.46
C PRO A 86 10.48 -16.54 -23.41
N ALA A 87 11.14 -15.38 -23.42
CA ALA A 87 10.49 -14.06 -23.51
C ALA A 87 9.47 -14.01 -24.68
N GLY A 88 8.29 -13.42 -24.45
CA GLY A 88 7.18 -13.36 -25.40
C GLY A 88 6.35 -14.65 -25.51
N ARG A 89 6.73 -15.74 -24.84
CA ARG A 89 5.99 -17.01 -24.83
C ARG A 89 5.46 -17.33 -23.43
N PHE A 90 4.22 -16.91 -23.17
CA PHE A 90 3.54 -17.10 -21.89
C PHE A 90 3.33 -18.59 -21.55
N VAL A 91 3.63 -18.96 -20.30
CA VAL A 91 3.52 -20.33 -19.79
C VAL A 91 2.05 -20.62 -19.45
N PRO A 92 1.36 -21.56 -20.13
CA PRO A 92 -0.08 -21.77 -19.95
C PRO A 92 -0.52 -22.04 -18.51
N ALA A 93 0.30 -22.78 -17.75
CA ALA A 93 0.00 -23.06 -16.34
C ALA A 93 0.09 -21.82 -15.44
N MET A 94 0.95 -20.84 -15.77
CA MET A 94 1.01 -19.57 -15.04
C MET A 94 -0.14 -18.65 -15.46
N VAL A 95 -0.49 -18.63 -16.75
CA VAL A 95 -1.67 -17.92 -17.23
C VAL A 95 -2.95 -18.41 -16.54
N GLN A 96 -3.11 -19.73 -16.38
CA GLN A 96 -4.23 -20.33 -15.64
C GLN A 96 -4.29 -19.86 -14.18
N VAL A 97 -3.15 -19.69 -13.50
CA VAL A 97 -3.12 -19.19 -12.12
C VAL A 97 -3.76 -17.81 -12.04
N TRP A 98 -3.39 -16.91 -12.94
CA TRP A 98 -3.90 -15.55 -12.98
C TRP A 98 -5.37 -15.49 -13.40
N ASP A 99 -5.78 -16.29 -14.39
CA ASP A 99 -7.19 -16.41 -14.77
C ASP A 99 -8.07 -16.79 -13.58
N ASP A 100 -7.66 -17.83 -12.85
CA ASP A 100 -8.42 -18.30 -11.70
C ASP A 100 -8.37 -17.29 -10.54
N LEU A 101 -7.24 -16.62 -10.32
CA LEU A 101 -7.12 -15.59 -9.28
C LEU A 101 -8.00 -14.38 -9.55
N PHE A 102 -7.98 -13.83 -10.77
CA PHE A 102 -8.85 -12.71 -11.14
C PHE A 102 -10.32 -13.09 -11.00
N ALA A 103 -10.72 -14.26 -11.50
CA ALA A 103 -12.11 -14.75 -11.36
C ALA A 103 -12.53 -14.92 -9.90
N LEU A 104 -11.65 -15.45 -9.04
CA LEU A 104 -11.93 -15.58 -7.61
C LEU A 104 -11.99 -14.22 -6.90
N CYS A 105 -11.11 -13.30 -7.24
CA CYS A 105 -11.11 -11.94 -6.69
C CYS A 105 -12.39 -11.18 -7.08
N GLU A 106 -12.85 -11.27 -8.33
CA GLU A 106 -14.15 -10.72 -8.75
C GLU A 106 -15.31 -11.34 -7.97
N LYS A 107 -15.33 -12.66 -7.82
CA LYS A 107 -16.37 -13.38 -7.08
C LYS A 107 -16.41 -13.01 -5.59
N VAL A 108 -15.25 -12.76 -4.98
CA VAL A 108 -15.13 -12.46 -3.54
C VAL A 108 -15.26 -10.97 -3.23
N GLY A 109 -14.95 -10.11 -4.20
CA GLY A 109 -14.93 -8.68 -4.03
C GLY A 109 -13.59 -8.14 -3.50
N LEU A 110 -12.47 -8.67 -4.02
CA LEU A 110 -11.11 -8.22 -3.71
C LEU A 110 -10.45 -7.62 -4.94
N TYR A 111 -9.61 -6.62 -4.72
CA TYR A 111 -8.86 -5.94 -5.77
C TYR A 111 -7.39 -6.35 -5.79
N ILE A 112 -6.73 -6.10 -6.91
CA ILE A 112 -5.32 -6.41 -7.15
C ILE A 112 -4.59 -5.13 -7.59
N LEU A 113 -3.52 -4.78 -6.88
CA LEU A 113 -2.46 -3.91 -7.38
C LEU A 113 -1.41 -4.80 -8.04
N LEU A 114 -1.25 -4.68 -9.36
CA LEU A 114 -0.44 -5.61 -10.14
C LEU A 114 0.78 -4.92 -10.74
N THR A 115 1.96 -5.47 -10.47
CA THR A 115 3.20 -5.05 -11.15
C THR A 115 3.68 -6.14 -12.12
N PRO A 116 4.16 -5.79 -13.33
CA PRO A 116 4.56 -6.79 -14.31
C PRO A 116 5.86 -7.53 -13.96
N LEU A 117 6.62 -7.04 -12.98
CA LEU A 117 8.01 -7.43 -12.73
C LEU A 117 8.29 -7.64 -11.23
N ASP A 118 9.16 -8.61 -10.93
CA ASP A 118 9.79 -8.81 -9.63
C ASP A 118 11.27 -8.43 -9.77
N THR A 119 11.56 -7.13 -9.66
CA THR A 119 12.89 -6.59 -9.94
C THR A 119 13.97 -7.13 -9.00
N PHE A 120 13.62 -7.46 -7.76
CA PHE A 120 14.54 -8.05 -6.80
C PHE A 120 15.03 -9.44 -7.26
N TRP A 121 14.11 -10.37 -7.53
CA TRP A 121 14.53 -11.71 -7.95
C TRP A 121 15.03 -11.74 -9.40
N MET A 122 14.54 -10.85 -10.28
CA MET A 122 15.13 -10.64 -11.60
C MET A 122 16.61 -10.28 -11.50
N TRP A 123 16.99 -9.36 -10.60
CA TRP A 123 18.38 -9.01 -10.35
C TRP A 123 19.18 -10.20 -9.79
N MET A 124 18.68 -10.82 -8.72
CA MET A 124 19.36 -11.91 -8.03
C MET A 124 19.53 -13.18 -8.89
N ARG A 125 18.61 -13.43 -9.83
CA ARG A 125 18.58 -14.62 -10.70
C ARG A 125 18.67 -14.28 -12.18
N TRP A 126 19.32 -13.17 -12.51
CA TRP A 126 19.37 -12.65 -13.89
C TRP A 126 19.82 -13.68 -14.92
N LYS A 127 20.81 -14.51 -14.59
CA LYS A 127 21.33 -15.57 -15.48
C LYS A 127 20.25 -16.55 -15.94
N GLN A 128 19.17 -16.73 -15.18
CA GLN A 128 18.07 -17.63 -15.50
C GLN A 128 16.84 -16.92 -16.07
N HIS A 129 16.81 -15.59 -16.01
CA HIS A 129 15.64 -14.83 -16.37
C HIS A 129 15.35 -14.94 -17.88
N PRO A 130 14.09 -15.07 -18.30
CA PRO A 130 13.72 -15.17 -19.72
C PRO A 130 14.21 -14.00 -20.59
N TRP A 131 14.40 -12.81 -20.00
CA TRP A 131 14.89 -11.64 -20.73
C TRP A 131 16.41 -11.61 -20.93
N ASN A 132 17.16 -12.50 -20.29
CA ASN A 132 18.59 -12.59 -20.50
C ASN A 132 18.90 -13.17 -21.90
N VAL A 133 19.82 -12.55 -22.63
CA VAL A 133 20.24 -12.99 -23.98
C VAL A 133 20.72 -14.44 -24.03
N ALA A 134 21.35 -14.94 -22.96
CA ALA A 134 21.76 -16.34 -22.86
C ALA A 134 20.58 -17.33 -22.83
N ASN A 135 19.38 -16.84 -22.52
CA ASN A 135 18.12 -17.59 -22.52
C ASN A 135 17.23 -17.24 -23.73
N GLY A 136 17.78 -16.51 -24.71
CA GLY A 136 17.04 -16.05 -25.91
C GLY A 136 16.24 -14.76 -25.72
N GLY A 137 16.45 -14.04 -24.62
CA GLY A 137 15.82 -12.74 -24.35
C GLY A 137 16.56 -11.55 -24.97
N PRO A 138 16.00 -10.34 -24.85
CA PRO A 138 16.52 -9.15 -25.52
C PRO A 138 17.73 -8.50 -24.82
N LEU A 139 18.02 -8.83 -23.57
CA LEU A 139 18.87 -8.00 -22.72
C LEU A 139 20.13 -8.74 -22.27
N ALA A 140 21.29 -8.11 -22.46
CA ALA A 140 22.56 -8.66 -21.99
C ALA A 140 22.72 -8.51 -20.46
N THR A 141 22.33 -7.36 -19.92
CA THR A 141 22.49 -7.02 -18.50
C THR A 141 21.30 -6.24 -17.95
N MET A 142 20.89 -6.53 -16.71
CA MET A 142 19.86 -5.76 -16.01
C MET A 142 20.21 -4.28 -15.87
N ARG A 143 21.49 -3.91 -15.96
CA ARG A 143 21.92 -2.51 -15.87
C ARG A 143 21.43 -1.63 -17.02
N GLU A 144 20.90 -2.24 -18.08
CA GLU A 144 20.36 -1.56 -19.26
C GLU A 144 18.85 -1.75 -19.40
N ALA A 145 18.18 -2.36 -18.41
CA ALA A 145 16.77 -2.72 -18.51
C ALA A 145 15.84 -1.52 -18.77
N LEU A 146 16.18 -0.34 -18.25
CA LEU A 146 15.40 0.89 -18.47
C LEU A 146 15.87 1.68 -19.72
N LEU A 147 17.02 1.33 -20.30
CA LEU A 147 17.64 2.05 -21.43
C LEU A 147 17.43 1.34 -22.78
N SER A 148 17.27 0.02 -22.78
CA SER A 148 17.13 -0.78 -24.00
C SER A 148 15.73 -0.65 -24.60
N ALA A 149 15.68 -0.29 -25.89
CA ALA A 149 14.45 -0.24 -26.66
C ALA A 149 13.80 -1.64 -26.78
N GLU A 150 14.60 -2.70 -26.85
CA GLU A 150 14.12 -4.08 -26.91
C GLU A 150 13.50 -4.52 -25.59
N THR A 151 14.05 -4.06 -24.45
CA THR A 151 13.43 -4.30 -23.14
C THR A 151 12.12 -3.53 -23.02
N ARG A 152 12.05 -2.30 -23.58
CA ARG A 152 10.80 -1.54 -23.67
C ARG A 152 9.73 -2.31 -24.45
N VAL A 153 10.10 -2.91 -25.59
CA VAL A 153 9.19 -3.75 -26.38
C VAL A 153 8.74 -4.98 -25.58
N ALA A 154 9.65 -5.65 -24.87
CA ALA A 154 9.32 -6.84 -24.08
C ALA A 154 8.35 -6.54 -22.93
N VAL A 155 8.57 -5.47 -22.17
CA VAL A 155 7.66 -5.10 -21.07
C VAL A 155 6.29 -4.64 -21.61
N LYS A 156 6.24 -3.92 -22.73
CA LYS A 156 4.99 -3.55 -23.39
C LYS A 156 4.21 -4.77 -23.89
N ALA A 157 4.88 -5.74 -24.50
CA ALA A 157 4.25 -7.00 -24.91
C ALA A 157 3.70 -7.80 -23.72
N ARG A 158 4.41 -7.81 -22.59
CA ARG A 158 3.93 -8.41 -21.33
C ARG A 158 2.68 -7.70 -20.81
N LEU A 159 2.68 -6.37 -20.80
CA LEU A 159 1.53 -5.56 -20.41
C LEU A 159 0.36 -5.76 -21.38
N ASP A 160 0.58 -5.79 -22.69
CA ASP A 160 -0.46 -6.04 -23.70
C ASP A 160 -1.16 -7.37 -23.48
N PHE A 161 -0.39 -8.42 -23.17
CA PHE A 161 -0.94 -9.73 -22.84
C PHE A 161 -1.81 -9.66 -21.58
N ALA A 162 -1.31 -9.03 -20.52
CA ALA A 162 -2.03 -8.89 -19.26
C ALA A 162 -3.31 -8.04 -19.42
N ILE A 163 -3.23 -6.91 -20.12
CA ILE A 163 -4.35 -6.01 -20.41
C ILE A 163 -5.43 -6.71 -21.23
N SER A 164 -5.03 -7.43 -22.28
CA SER A 164 -5.98 -8.13 -23.16
C SER A 164 -6.76 -9.22 -22.43
N ARG A 165 -6.20 -9.77 -21.34
CA ARG A 165 -6.77 -10.91 -20.62
C ARG A 165 -7.47 -10.52 -19.32
N TRP A 166 -6.88 -9.60 -18.55
CA TRP A 166 -7.35 -9.22 -17.22
C TRP A 166 -7.63 -7.72 -17.06
N GLY A 167 -7.20 -6.88 -18.03
CA GLY A 167 -7.40 -5.42 -17.98
C GLY A 167 -8.85 -4.96 -18.14
N GLY A 168 -9.80 -5.87 -18.39
CA GLY A 168 -11.24 -5.58 -18.36
C GLY A 168 -11.92 -5.93 -17.02
N SER A 169 -11.21 -6.64 -16.14
CA SER A 169 -11.77 -7.12 -14.87
C SER A 169 -11.78 -6.01 -13.83
N GLY A 170 -12.91 -5.84 -13.15
CA GLY A 170 -13.05 -4.87 -12.07
C GLY A 170 -12.21 -5.21 -10.83
N ALA A 171 -11.71 -6.45 -10.71
CA ALA A 171 -10.77 -6.81 -9.66
C ALA A 171 -9.38 -6.17 -9.83
N LEU A 172 -9.06 -5.56 -10.97
CA LEU A 172 -7.82 -4.80 -11.08
C LEU A 172 -8.03 -3.41 -10.46
N PHE A 173 -7.27 -3.10 -9.41
CA PHE A 173 -7.25 -1.74 -8.84
C PHE A 173 -6.37 -0.82 -9.67
N ALA A 174 -5.13 -1.23 -9.91
CA ALA A 174 -4.16 -0.41 -10.61
C ALA A 174 -2.98 -1.24 -11.16
N TRP A 175 -2.30 -0.66 -12.14
CA TRP A 175 -1.00 -1.11 -12.62
C TRP A 175 0.13 -0.37 -11.88
N ASP A 176 1.01 -1.11 -11.20
CA ASP A 176 2.32 -0.60 -10.78
C ASP A 176 3.30 -0.93 -11.91
N LEU A 177 3.47 0.02 -12.84
CA LEU A 177 4.09 -0.18 -14.16
C LEU A 177 5.52 -0.73 -14.08
N TRP A 178 6.21 -0.51 -12.96
CA TRP A 178 7.52 -1.06 -12.69
C TRP A 178 7.78 -1.19 -11.19
N ASN A 179 7.92 -2.42 -10.68
CA ASN A 179 8.25 -2.66 -9.28
C ASN A 179 9.63 -2.08 -8.92
N GLU A 180 9.70 -1.24 -7.89
CA GLU A 180 10.95 -0.64 -7.40
C GLU A 180 11.85 -0.17 -8.55
N ILE A 181 11.38 0.80 -9.34
CA ILE A 181 12.20 1.44 -10.35
C ILE A 181 13.49 1.96 -9.69
N HIS A 182 14.65 1.60 -10.25
CA HIS A 182 15.92 1.73 -9.55
C HIS A 182 17.02 2.21 -10.51
N PRO A 183 17.88 3.17 -10.10
CA PRO A 183 18.98 3.64 -10.93
C PRO A 183 19.90 2.52 -11.44
N ALA A 184 20.08 1.45 -10.67
CA ALA A 184 20.89 0.29 -11.04
C ALA A 184 20.40 -0.41 -12.32
N HIS A 185 19.12 -0.21 -12.71
CA HIS A 185 18.55 -0.70 -13.97
C HIS A 185 18.83 0.21 -15.17
N ALA A 186 19.46 1.35 -14.93
CA ALA A 186 19.83 2.39 -15.89
C ALA A 186 21.28 2.86 -15.67
N ARG A 187 22.19 1.92 -15.40
CA ARG A 187 23.63 2.18 -15.16
C ARG A 187 23.91 3.20 -14.03
N ASP A 188 23.10 3.18 -12.98
CA ASP A 188 23.14 4.06 -11.82
C ASP A 188 22.75 5.53 -12.12
N ASP A 189 21.96 5.77 -13.16
CA ASP A 189 21.41 7.08 -13.53
C ASP A 189 19.86 7.04 -13.62
N ALA A 190 19.19 7.93 -12.89
CA ALA A 190 17.73 8.04 -12.87
C ALA A 190 17.14 8.99 -13.93
N SER A 191 17.98 9.66 -14.73
CA SER A 191 17.55 10.68 -15.70
C SER A 191 16.48 10.19 -16.68
N CYS A 192 16.51 8.90 -17.04
CA CYS A 192 15.56 8.28 -17.96
C CYS A 192 14.18 7.98 -17.35
N PHE A 193 14.00 8.06 -16.04
CA PHE A 193 12.78 7.57 -15.37
C PHE A 193 11.52 8.23 -15.90
N GLY A 194 11.51 9.56 -16.09
CA GLY A 194 10.35 10.25 -16.64
C GLY A 194 9.94 9.72 -18.01
N GLU A 195 10.89 9.60 -18.94
CA GLU A 195 10.65 9.05 -20.29
C GLU A 195 10.14 7.60 -20.23
N VAL A 196 10.77 6.77 -19.39
CA VAL A 196 10.37 5.38 -19.18
C VAL A 196 8.92 5.28 -18.73
N ILE A 197 8.54 6.09 -17.75
CA ILE A 197 7.20 6.07 -17.15
C ILE A 197 6.17 6.59 -18.13
N ASP A 198 6.45 7.70 -18.81
CA ASP A 198 5.59 8.28 -19.84
C ASP A 198 5.30 7.29 -20.98
N ASP A 199 6.34 6.61 -21.48
CA ASP A 199 6.20 5.66 -22.58
C ASP A 199 5.37 4.42 -22.19
N LEU A 200 5.59 3.86 -20.99
CA LEU A 200 4.78 2.73 -20.50
C LEU A 200 3.35 3.15 -20.19
N SER A 201 3.16 4.29 -19.54
CA SER A 201 1.82 4.74 -19.17
C SER A 201 0.97 5.05 -20.41
N ARG A 202 1.53 5.77 -21.39
CA ARG A 202 0.87 6.02 -22.67
C ARG A 202 0.46 4.71 -23.34
N HIS A 203 1.36 3.73 -23.38
CA HIS A 203 1.08 2.42 -23.96
C HIS A 203 -0.09 1.72 -23.27
N VAL A 204 -0.05 1.60 -21.93
CA VAL A 204 -1.13 0.96 -21.16
C VAL A 204 -2.45 1.70 -21.34
N ARG A 205 -2.46 3.04 -21.23
CA ARG A 205 -3.68 3.84 -21.39
C ARG A 205 -4.30 3.67 -22.77
N MET A 206 -3.50 3.76 -23.84
CA MET A 206 -4.00 3.56 -25.20
C MET A 206 -4.59 2.17 -25.36
N ARG A 207 -3.89 1.14 -24.89
CA ARG A 207 -4.34 -0.25 -25.06
C ARG A 207 -5.62 -0.55 -24.29
N GLU A 208 -5.72 -0.10 -23.04
CA GLU A 208 -6.95 -0.26 -22.25
C GLU A 208 -8.09 0.56 -22.84
N GLN A 209 -7.84 1.78 -23.33
CA GLN A 209 -8.85 2.59 -23.99
C GLN A 209 -9.39 1.90 -25.26
N GLU A 210 -8.51 1.31 -26.07
CA GLU A 210 -8.89 0.56 -27.27
C GLU A 210 -9.74 -0.67 -26.98
N LEU A 211 -9.39 -1.43 -25.93
CA LEU A 211 -10.03 -2.71 -25.62
C LEU A 211 -11.27 -2.57 -24.74
N HIS A 212 -11.23 -1.64 -23.78
CA HIS A 212 -12.17 -1.55 -22.67
C HIS A 212 -12.90 -0.21 -22.59
N GLY A 213 -12.52 0.77 -23.44
CA GLY A 213 -13.16 2.10 -23.49
C GLY A 213 -12.82 3.02 -22.31
N ARG A 214 -11.90 2.59 -21.44
CA ARG A 214 -11.41 3.28 -20.24
C ARG A 214 -10.08 2.66 -19.81
N SER A 215 -9.36 3.28 -18.88
CA SER A 215 -8.09 2.75 -18.34
C SER A 215 -8.09 2.71 -16.83
N HIS A 216 -7.44 1.69 -16.27
CA HIS A 216 -7.19 1.53 -14.83
C HIS A 216 -6.18 2.57 -14.35
N LEU A 217 -6.17 2.78 -13.03
CA LEU A 217 -5.19 3.64 -12.37
C LEU A 217 -3.77 3.08 -12.56
N GLN A 218 -2.78 3.98 -12.59
CA GLN A 218 -1.38 3.64 -12.81
C GLN A 218 -0.47 4.34 -11.81
N THR A 219 0.56 3.63 -11.38
CA THR A 219 1.63 4.12 -10.52
C THR A 219 2.96 3.48 -10.89
N VAL A 220 4.03 3.89 -10.22
CA VAL A 220 5.34 3.24 -10.23
C VAL A 220 5.89 3.27 -8.82
N SER A 221 6.33 2.13 -8.31
CA SER A 221 6.98 2.03 -7.00
C SER A 221 8.50 2.26 -7.07
N ILE A 222 9.07 2.78 -5.99
CA ILE A 222 10.52 2.92 -5.78
C ILE A 222 10.89 2.40 -4.38
N TYR A 223 12.09 1.83 -4.23
CA TYR A 223 12.66 1.53 -2.93
C TYR A 223 12.96 2.85 -2.18
N GLY A 224 12.11 3.20 -1.20
CA GLY A 224 12.09 4.53 -0.58
C GLY A 224 13.43 5.03 0.00
N PRO A 225 14.34 4.18 0.51
CA PRO A 225 15.67 4.63 0.91
C PRO A 225 16.50 5.29 -0.20
N GLU A 226 16.30 4.93 -1.47
CA GLU A 226 17.00 5.57 -2.60
C GLU A 226 16.78 7.09 -2.63
N LEU A 227 15.58 7.56 -2.27
CA LEU A 227 15.24 8.99 -2.20
C LEU A 227 16.15 9.78 -1.23
N ARG A 228 16.73 9.11 -0.23
CA ARG A 228 17.65 9.71 0.75
C ARG A 228 19.11 9.43 0.44
N TRP A 229 19.42 8.24 -0.06
CA TRP A 229 20.78 7.83 -0.37
C TRP A 229 21.34 8.50 -1.63
N LYS A 230 20.45 8.93 -2.53
CA LYS A 230 20.81 9.55 -3.82
C LYS A 230 20.07 10.88 -4.02
N PRO A 231 20.28 11.88 -3.16
CA PRO A 231 19.56 13.16 -3.24
C PRO A 231 19.96 13.99 -4.48
N ASP A 232 21.07 13.64 -5.13
CA ASP A 232 21.57 14.22 -6.37
C ASP A 232 20.85 13.69 -7.63
N GLN A 233 20.13 12.57 -7.51
CA GLN A 233 19.39 11.97 -8.61
C GLN A 233 17.96 12.53 -8.66
N PRO A 234 17.37 12.70 -9.87
CA PRO A 234 16.02 13.23 -10.03
C PRO A 234 14.92 12.18 -9.72
N LEU A 235 14.90 11.65 -8.49
CA LEU A 235 14.02 10.53 -8.11
C LEU A 235 12.61 10.97 -7.67
N GLN A 236 12.46 12.18 -7.14
CA GLN A 236 11.20 12.67 -6.60
C GLN A 236 10.19 13.00 -7.72
N GLU A 237 10.65 13.68 -8.77
CA GLU A 237 9.81 14.13 -9.88
C GLU A 237 9.05 12.96 -10.55
N PRO A 238 9.70 11.86 -10.96
CA PRO A 238 9.04 10.77 -11.66
C PRO A 238 8.06 9.97 -10.79
N ILE A 239 8.18 10.07 -9.46
CA ILE A 239 7.37 9.28 -8.52
C ILE A 239 6.19 10.10 -7.97
N PHE A 240 6.44 11.34 -7.56
CA PHE A 240 5.43 12.15 -6.86
C PHE A 240 4.67 13.11 -7.77
N ARG A 241 5.24 13.50 -8.92
CA ARG A 241 4.71 14.58 -9.76
C ARG A 241 4.54 14.22 -11.23
N HIS A 242 4.95 13.02 -11.64
CA HIS A 242 4.83 12.62 -13.04
C HIS A 242 3.35 12.68 -13.51
N PRO A 243 3.02 13.41 -14.59
CA PRO A 243 1.63 13.69 -14.96
C PRO A 243 0.86 12.47 -15.47
N ALA A 244 1.57 11.41 -15.87
CA ALA A 244 0.93 10.17 -16.36
C ALA A 244 0.43 9.23 -15.23
N LEU A 245 0.89 9.42 -13.99
CA LEU A 245 0.57 8.55 -12.84
C LEU A 245 -0.60 9.11 -12.04
N ASP A 246 -1.56 8.26 -11.67
CA ASP A 246 -2.78 8.65 -10.97
C ASP A 246 -2.60 8.76 -9.45
N PHE A 247 -1.61 8.05 -8.89
CA PHE A 247 -1.26 8.14 -7.47
C PHE A 247 0.23 7.86 -7.27
N ALA A 248 0.78 8.41 -6.20
CA ALA A 248 2.18 8.19 -5.81
C ALA A 248 2.30 7.03 -4.82
N THR A 249 3.37 6.25 -4.95
CA THR A 249 3.71 5.20 -3.99
C THR A 249 5.21 5.05 -3.82
N ILE A 250 5.62 4.58 -2.64
CA ILE A 250 6.99 4.15 -2.36
C ILE A 250 6.96 2.88 -1.50
N HIS A 251 8.10 2.19 -1.45
CA HIS A 251 8.34 1.12 -0.49
C HIS A 251 9.10 1.66 0.72
N ILE A 252 8.54 1.52 1.91
CA ILE A 252 9.01 2.19 3.12
C ILE A 252 9.87 1.25 3.96
N TYR A 253 11.19 1.49 3.91
CA TYR A 253 12.20 0.73 4.66
C TYR A 253 13.21 1.66 5.36
N ARG A 254 12.78 2.39 6.39
CA ARG A 254 13.70 3.29 7.10
C ARG A 254 14.68 2.53 8.00
N GLU A 255 15.97 2.74 7.72
CA GLU A 255 17.10 2.20 8.46
C GLU A 255 16.95 2.23 9.97
N ARG A 256 17.22 1.08 10.60
CA ARG A 256 17.30 0.88 12.06
C ARG A 256 16.00 1.22 12.78
N SER A 257 14.88 1.25 12.04
CA SER A 257 13.56 1.48 12.58
C SER A 257 12.55 0.56 11.92
N ILE A 258 12.10 0.86 10.72
CA ILE A 258 11.06 0.10 10.02
C ILE A 258 11.62 -1.23 9.52
N ASP A 259 12.82 -1.22 8.94
CA ASP A 259 13.49 -2.39 8.38
C ASP A 259 14.13 -3.33 9.41
N ASP A 260 14.44 -2.80 10.60
CA ASP A 260 15.01 -3.52 11.74
C ASP A 260 14.53 -2.94 13.08
N PRO A 261 13.27 -3.19 13.47
CA PRO A 261 12.67 -2.58 14.64
C PRO A 261 13.22 -3.14 15.96
N ARG A 262 13.63 -2.25 16.86
CA ARG A 262 13.97 -2.57 18.26
C ARG A 262 12.82 -2.34 19.24
N ASN A 263 11.81 -1.59 18.80
CA ASN A 263 10.58 -1.32 19.54
C ASN A 263 9.47 -0.99 18.54
N THR A 264 8.22 -0.94 19.00
CA THR A 264 7.04 -0.70 18.16
C THR A 264 6.71 0.78 17.95
N VAL A 265 7.38 1.72 18.66
CA VAL A 265 7.08 3.16 18.63
C VAL A 265 7.93 3.94 17.63
N ALA A 266 9.25 3.69 17.59
CA ALA A 266 10.18 4.36 16.68
C ALA A 266 9.83 4.15 15.19
N PRO A 267 9.43 2.94 14.75
CA PRO A 267 8.96 2.72 13.37
C PRO A 267 7.72 3.54 13.04
N ALA A 268 6.77 3.65 13.97
CA ALA A 268 5.55 4.45 13.80
C ALA A 268 5.88 5.92 13.56
N ARG A 269 6.79 6.47 14.38
CA ARG A 269 7.30 7.85 14.20
C ARG A 269 7.96 8.04 12.85
N ALA A 270 8.85 7.13 12.46
CA ALA A 270 9.50 7.15 11.16
C ALA A 270 8.48 7.10 10.01
N MET A 271 7.44 6.27 10.12
CA MET A 271 6.35 6.21 9.13
C MET A 271 5.63 7.55 9.00
N GLY A 272 5.24 8.18 10.10
CA GLY A 272 4.58 9.49 10.05
C GLY A 272 5.46 10.60 9.46
N GLU A 273 6.75 10.59 9.79
CA GLU A 273 7.75 11.50 9.21
C GLU A 273 7.88 11.28 7.68
N ILE A 274 7.99 10.03 7.22
CA ILE A 274 8.07 9.66 5.80
C ILE A 274 6.82 10.09 5.04
N VAL A 275 5.62 9.79 5.55
CA VAL A 275 4.37 10.16 4.90
C VAL A 275 4.30 11.66 4.72
N ARG A 276 4.63 12.44 5.76
CA ARG A 276 4.67 13.91 5.67
C ARG A 276 5.68 14.39 4.61
N GLU A 277 6.89 13.81 4.57
CA GLU A 277 7.91 14.11 3.56
C GLU A 277 7.38 13.85 2.14
N CYS A 278 6.75 12.69 1.90
CA CYS A 278 6.19 12.32 0.61
C CYS A 278 5.02 13.23 0.20
N LEU A 279 4.15 13.59 1.15
CA LEU A 279 3.04 14.51 0.89
C LEU A 279 3.52 15.92 0.55
N ALA A 280 4.68 16.35 1.05
CA ALA A 280 5.27 17.64 0.69
C ALA A 280 5.80 17.67 -0.76
N GLU A 281 6.12 16.51 -1.35
CA GLU A 281 6.54 16.40 -2.75
C GLU A 281 5.34 16.42 -3.71
N ILE A 282 4.12 16.16 -3.24
CA ILE A 282 2.92 16.09 -4.08
C ILE A 282 2.28 17.47 -4.20
N THR A 283 2.20 17.98 -5.44
CA THR A 283 1.72 19.35 -5.73
C THR A 283 0.31 19.42 -6.30
N ASP A 284 -0.22 18.31 -6.81
CA ASP A 284 -1.54 18.23 -7.45
C ASP A 284 -2.61 17.57 -6.57
N GLY A 285 -2.24 17.16 -5.35
CA GLY A 285 -3.15 16.49 -4.43
C GLY A 285 -3.53 15.07 -4.84
N ARG A 286 -2.72 14.36 -5.63
CA ARG A 286 -2.97 12.93 -5.90
C ARG A 286 -2.92 12.08 -4.62
N PRO A 287 -3.57 10.90 -4.61
CA PRO A 287 -3.43 9.95 -3.51
C PRO A 287 -1.97 9.52 -3.31
N PHE A 288 -1.62 9.24 -2.06
CA PHE A 288 -0.34 8.66 -1.67
C PHE A 288 -0.56 7.40 -0.86
N LEU A 289 0.15 6.32 -1.20
CA LEU A 289 0.05 5.03 -0.54
C LEU A 289 1.46 4.46 -0.28
N ASP A 290 1.64 3.79 0.84
CA ASP A 290 2.72 2.83 1.03
C ASP A 290 2.32 1.45 0.47
N THR A 291 2.94 1.05 -0.63
CA THR A 291 2.68 -0.25 -1.26
C THR A 291 3.58 -1.38 -0.78
N GLU A 292 4.58 -1.10 0.06
CA GLU A 292 5.41 -2.14 0.66
C GLU A 292 6.20 -1.60 1.86
N HIS A 293 6.03 -2.21 3.04
CA HIS A 293 6.93 -2.01 4.16
C HIS A 293 7.15 -3.31 4.91
N GLY A 294 8.14 -3.32 5.80
CA GLY A 294 8.33 -4.40 6.77
C GLY A 294 9.74 -4.45 7.34
N PRO A 295 10.00 -5.33 8.32
CA PRO A 295 11.28 -5.53 8.97
C PRO A 295 12.22 -6.37 8.09
N ILE A 296 12.50 -5.89 6.88
CA ILE A 296 13.24 -6.64 5.86
C ILE A 296 14.62 -7.08 6.34
N HIS A 297 15.37 -6.24 7.07
CA HIS A 297 16.72 -6.58 7.54
C HIS A 297 16.70 -7.51 8.76
N SER A 298 15.70 -7.41 9.65
CA SER A 298 15.52 -8.43 10.68
C SER A 298 15.30 -9.81 10.05
N PHE A 299 14.51 -9.89 8.98
CA PHE A 299 14.19 -11.16 8.34
C PHE A 299 15.25 -11.65 7.36
N LYS A 300 15.60 -10.87 6.34
CA LYS A 300 16.49 -11.26 5.23
C LYS A 300 17.94 -11.42 5.70
N ASP A 301 18.44 -10.44 6.45
CA ASP A 301 19.87 -10.39 6.78
C ASP A 301 20.15 -11.08 8.11
N ARG A 302 19.32 -10.83 9.13
CA ARG A 302 19.49 -11.44 10.46
C ARG A 302 18.77 -12.78 10.62
N ARG A 303 17.92 -13.18 9.68
CA ARG A 303 17.14 -14.44 9.73
C ARG A 303 16.26 -14.57 10.98
N VAL A 304 15.79 -13.43 11.48
CA VAL A 304 14.90 -13.34 12.64
C VAL A 304 13.47 -13.11 12.13
N THR A 305 12.58 -14.04 12.45
CA THR A 305 11.14 -13.79 12.40
C THR A 305 10.75 -13.11 13.71
N LEU A 306 10.14 -11.92 13.65
CA LEU A 306 9.74 -11.19 14.86
C LEU A 306 8.73 -12.02 15.67
N PRO A 307 8.77 -11.98 17.02
CA PRO A 307 7.72 -12.57 17.84
C PRO A 307 6.35 -12.03 17.43
N GLU A 308 5.35 -12.91 17.29
CA GLU A 308 4.01 -12.53 16.80
C GLU A 308 3.39 -11.36 17.58
N PRO A 309 3.39 -11.33 18.93
CA PRO A 309 2.83 -10.18 19.65
C PRO A 309 3.55 -8.84 19.40
N PHE A 310 4.84 -8.87 19.03
CA PHE A 310 5.60 -7.69 18.63
C PHE A 310 5.23 -7.26 17.22
N ASP A 311 5.19 -8.22 16.30
CA ASP A 311 4.92 -7.93 14.89
C ASP A 311 3.48 -7.43 14.68
N ASP A 312 2.52 -7.95 15.45
CA ASP A 312 1.13 -7.49 15.46
C ASP A 312 1.01 -6.03 15.90
N GLU A 313 1.66 -5.67 17.01
CA GLU A 313 1.65 -4.30 17.52
C GLU A 313 2.44 -3.36 16.61
N TYR A 314 3.60 -3.79 16.10
CA TYR A 314 4.35 -3.06 15.09
C TYR A 314 3.46 -2.77 13.88
N PHE A 315 2.80 -3.78 13.31
CA PHE A 315 1.95 -3.61 12.13
C PHE A 315 0.78 -2.66 12.42
N ARG A 316 0.13 -2.79 13.59
CA ARG A 316 -0.90 -1.82 14.03
C ARG A 316 -0.37 -0.39 13.99
N HIS A 317 0.78 -0.16 14.61
CA HIS A 317 1.36 1.18 14.71
C HIS A 317 1.75 1.74 13.33
N MET A 318 2.32 0.91 12.45
CA MET A 318 2.67 1.31 11.09
C MET A 318 1.43 1.72 10.29
N SER A 319 0.38 0.89 10.32
CA SER A 319 -0.85 1.16 9.59
C SER A 319 -1.55 2.44 10.06
N TRP A 320 -1.68 2.64 11.38
CA TRP A 320 -2.31 3.86 11.91
C TRP A 320 -1.44 5.11 11.73
N ALA A 321 -0.11 5.00 11.88
CA ALA A 321 0.79 6.11 11.58
C ALA A 321 0.70 6.53 10.11
N HIS A 322 0.57 5.57 9.19
CA HIS A 322 0.40 5.83 7.76
C HIS A 322 -0.92 6.57 7.47
N LEU A 323 -2.05 5.99 7.87
CA LEU A 323 -3.38 6.56 7.64
C LEU A 323 -3.54 7.94 8.30
N ALA A 324 -3.22 8.05 9.59
CA ALA A 324 -3.43 9.29 10.34
C ALA A 324 -2.49 10.41 9.90
N SER A 325 -1.29 10.09 9.40
CA SER A 325 -0.40 11.09 8.79
C SER A 325 -0.85 11.51 7.39
N GLY A 326 -1.83 10.82 6.80
CA GLY A 326 -2.44 11.22 5.54
C GLY A 326 -2.26 10.27 4.34
N GLY A 327 -1.78 9.05 4.56
CA GLY A 327 -1.79 8.04 3.53
C GLY A 327 -3.22 7.63 3.14
N ALA A 328 -3.43 7.22 1.90
CA ALA A 328 -4.74 6.89 1.32
C ALA A 328 -5.20 5.45 1.61
N GLY A 329 -4.54 4.73 2.52
CA GLY A 329 -4.81 3.31 2.80
C GLY A 329 -4.07 2.80 4.04
N GLY A 330 -4.04 1.48 4.21
CA GLY A 330 -3.52 0.85 5.44
C GLY A 330 -2.01 0.61 5.50
N GLY A 331 -1.26 0.93 4.44
CA GLY A 331 0.15 0.55 4.27
C GLY A 331 0.28 -0.97 4.04
N MET A 332 0.81 -1.36 2.89
CA MET A 332 0.82 -2.77 2.48
C MET A 332 2.06 -3.50 3.04
N ARG A 333 1.84 -4.37 4.03
CA ARG A 333 2.92 -5.13 4.67
C ARG A 333 3.49 -6.22 3.75
N TRP A 334 4.81 -6.32 3.66
CA TRP A 334 5.49 -7.53 3.20
C TRP A 334 5.54 -8.56 4.34
N PRO A 335 5.09 -9.82 4.15
CA PRO A 335 5.12 -10.83 5.21
C PRO A 335 6.54 -11.38 5.41
N ASN A 336 7.41 -10.60 6.05
CA ASN A 336 8.77 -10.95 6.47
C ASN A 336 8.78 -12.03 7.58
N ARG A 337 8.18 -13.19 7.30
CA ARG A 337 8.00 -14.34 8.20
C ARG A 337 8.13 -15.65 7.43
N HIS A 338 8.30 -16.76 8.14
CA HIS A 338 8.23 -18.11 7.58
C HIS A 338 7.05 -18.90 8.20
N PRO A 339 6.07 -19.36 7.39
CA PRO A 339 5.88 -19.03 5.97
C PRO A 339 5.59 -17.53 5.73
N HIS A 340 5.64 -17.07 4.48
CA HIS A 340 5.28 -15.71 4.07
C HIS A 340 3.75 -15.48 4.20
N VAL A 341 3.28 -15.34 5.44
CA VAL A 341 1.88 -15.05 5.78
C VAL A 341 1.84 -13.97 6.85
N LEU A 342 0.76 -13.17 6.85
CA LEU A 342 0.45 -12.31 8.00
C LEU A 342 -0.21 -13.11 9.11
N THR A 343 0.00 -12.68 10.34
CA THR A 343 -0.55 -13.31 11.55
C THR A 343 -2.06 -13.01 11.69
N PRO A 344 -2.79 -13.77 12.50
CA PRO A 344 -4.18 -13.44 12.86
C PRO A 344 -4.31 -12.05 13.50
N GLY A 345 -3.36 -11.63 14.34
CA GLY A 345 -3.40 -10.30 14.97
C GLY A 345 -3.29 -9.16 13.96
N MET A 346 -2.49 -9.31 12.91
CA MET A 346 -2.45 -8.34 11.80
C MET A 346 -3.78 -8.27 11.04
N ARG A 347 -4.55 -9.36 10.97
CA ARG A 347 -5.90 -9.32 10.37
C ARG A 347 -6.90 -8.56 11.24
N VAL A 348 -6.79 -8.66 12.56
CA VAL A 348 -7.58 -7.83 13.47
C VAL A 348 -7.30 -6.35 13.23
N VAL A 349 -6.05 -5.96 13.01
CA VAL A 349 -5.67 -4.58 12.66
C VAL A 349 -6.33 -4.12 11.36
N GLN A 350 -6.26 -4.93 10.29
CA GLN A 350 -6.91 -4.60 9.00
C GLN A 350 -8.42 -4.42 9.17
N ARG A 351 -9.07 -5.32 9.93
CA ARG A 351 -10.50 -5.23 10.23
C ARG A 351 -10.84 -3.97 11.03
N ALA A 352 -10.04 -3.66 12.06
CA ALA A 352 -10.23 -2.48 12.90
C ALA A 352 -10.08 -1.19 12.09
N MET A 353 -9.12 -1.13 11.16
CA MET A 353 -8.96 0.00 10.26
C MET A 353 -10.14 0.14 9.31
N THR A 354 -10.55 -0.95 8.64
CA THR A 354 -11.70 -0.91 7.71
C THR A 354 -13.00 -0.53 8.42
N GLY A 355 -13.16 -0.86 9.71
CA GLY A 355 -14.27 -0.40 10.54
C GLY A 355 -14.24 1.10 10.88
N PHE A 356 -13.06 1.73 10.89
CA PHE A 356 -12.90 3.17 11.14
C PHE A 356 -13.16 4.01 9.90
N LEU A 357 -12.81 3.53 8.71
CA LEU A 357 -12.90 4.30 7.46
C LEU A 357 -14.30 4.95 7.24
N PRO A 358 -15.45 4.29 7.50
CA PRO A 358 -16.77 4.91 7.31
C PRO A 358 -17.06 6.14 8.20
N LEU A 359 -16.22 6.43 9.20
CA LEU A 359 -16.40 7.57 10.10
C LEU A 359 -15.95 8.92 9.47
N ILE A 360 -15.35 8.89 8.29
CA ILE A 360 -14.84 10.06 7.55
C ILE A 360 -15.47 10.11 6.16
N ASP A 361 -15.78 11.31 5.65
CA ASP A 361 -16.29 11.48 4.28
C ASP A 361 -15.13 11.73 3.30
N TRP A 362 -14.48 10.63 2.92
CA TRP A 362 -13.29 10.64 2.06
C TRP A 362 -13.48 11.29 0.69
N ARG A 363 -14.73 11.43 0.23
CA ARG A 363 -15.03 12.11 -1.05
C ARG A 363 -14.81 13.62 -0.97
N SER A 364 -14.87 14.18 0.23
CA SER A 364 -14.71 15.61 0.48
C SER A 364 -13.52 15.96 1.37
N PHE A 365 -12.84 14.95 1.92
CA PHE A 365 -11.74 15.14 2.85
C PHE A 365 -10.47 15.65 2.16
N ARG A 366 -10.20 16.95 2.24
CA ARG A 366 -9.04 17.62 1.61
C ARG A 366 -7.83 17.60 2.53
N ARG A 367 -7.28 16.40 2.69
CA ARG A 367 -6.15 16.12 3.59
C ARG A 367 -5.04 17.19 3.55
N ARG A 368 -4.75 17.73 4.73
CA ARG A 368 -3.50 18.41 5.09
C ARG A 368 -2.87 17.68 6.27
N ASN A 369 -1.58 17.37 6.21
CA ASN A 369 -0.88 16.84 7.40
C ASN A 369 -0.78 17.96 8.46
N VAL A 370 -1.20 17.68 9.68
CA VAL A 370 -1.22 18.66 10.80
C VAL A 370 -0.45 18.17 12.02
N CYS A 371 0.39 17.13 11.86
CA CYS A 371 1.14 16.52 12.96
C CYS A 371 2.01 17.52 13.73
N VAL A 372 2.57 18.54 13.05
CA VAL A 372 3.46 19.55 13.66
C VAL A 372 2.74 20.78 14.18
N GLU A 373 1.49 20.98 13.77
CA GLU A 373 0.65 22.10 14.22
C GLU A 373 -0.21 21.71 15.42
N GLY A 374 -0.57 20.42 15.52
CA GLY A 374 -1.23 19.88 16.69
C GLY A 374 -0.27 19.46 17.79
N ALA A 375 -0.83 19.15 18.96
CA ALA A 375 -0.07 18.60 20.08
C ALA A 375 -0.90 17.59 20.87
N ALA A 376 -0.23 16.60 21.48
CA ALA A 376 -0.86 15.68 22.43
C ALA A 376 0.10 15.42 23.59
N LYS A 377 -0.12 16.06 24.75
CA LYS A 377 0.85 15.99 25.85
C LYS A 377 1.06 14.54 26.30
N GLY A 378 2.33 14.10 26.34
CA GLY A 378 2.71 12.74 26.74
C GLY A 378 2.43 11.64 25.71
N HIS A 379 2.06 12.02 24.49
CA HIS A 379 1.76 11.13 23.37
C HIS A 379 2.45 11.66 22.10
N HIS A 380 2.76 10.76 21.17
CA HIS A 380 3.05 11.10 19.79
C HIS A 380 1.72 11.32 19.07
N LEU A 381 1.64 12.41 18.31
CA LEU A 381 0.47 12.77 17.50
C LEU A 381 0.78 12.48 16.03
N PHE A 382 -0.14 11.76 15.40
CA PHE A 382 -0.21 11.59 13.96
C PHE A 382 -1.57 12.11 13.54
N ALA A 383 -1.63 13.11 12.66
CA ALA A 383 -2.89 13.72 12.29
C ALA A 383 -2.86 14.35 10.90
N CYS A 384 -4.00 14.25 10.24
CA CYS A 384 -4.31 14.98 9.03
C CYS A 384 -5.76 15.47 9.09
N GLY A 385 -6.02 16.61 8.47
CA GLY A 385 -7.29 17.31 8.60
C GLY A 385 -7.54 18.28 7.47
N ASP A 386 -8.78 18.70 7.34
CA ASP A 386 -9.20 19.88 6.61
C ASP A 386 -10.10 20.76 7.50
N LYS A 387 -10.85 21.68 6.91
CA LYS A 387 -11.73 22.58 7.68
C LYS A 387 -12.91 21.86 8.35
N ARG A 388 -13.33 20.71 7.83
CA ARG A 388 -14.57 20.02 8.22
C ARG A 388 -14.31 18.70 8.93
N GLN A 389 -13.20 18.02 8.64
CA GLN A 389 -12.93 16.69 9.18
C GLN A 389 -11.45 16.53 9.51
N ALA A 390 -11.15 15.67 10.49
CA ALA A 390 -9.79 15.31 10.83
C ALA A 390 -9.69 13.87 11.34
N ILE A 391 -8.51 13.29 11.15
CA ILE A 391 -8.11 12.01 11.72
C ILE A 391 -6.93 12.29 12.63
N ALA A 392 -6.97 11.73 13.84
CA ALA A 392 -5.82 11.74 14.73
C ALA A 392 -5.58 10.35 15.30
N TRP A 393 -4.32 9.96 15.42
CA TRP A 393 -3.89 8.79 16.16
C TRP A 393 -2.89 9.21 17.21
N LEU A 394 -3.17 8.80 18.45
CA LEU A 394 -2.40 9.13 19.63
C LEU A 394 -1.68 7.86 20.08
N LEU A 395 -0.36 7.92 20.14
CA LEU A 395 0.48 6.82 20.64
C LEU A 395 1.22 7.27 21.88
N ARG A 396 1.08 6.56 23.01
CA ARG A 396 1.75 6.93 24.25
C ARG A 396 3.28 6.97 24.05
N ALA A 397 3.91 8.08 24.45
CA ALA A 397 5.30 8.36 24.12
C ALA A 397 6.35 7.62 24.98
N ARG A 398 5.92 7.00 26.08
CA ARG A 398 6.77 6.29 27.05
C ARG A 398 6.07 5.02 27.52
N SER A 399 6.74 4.25 28.37
CA SER A 399 6.24 2.98 28.91
C SER A 399 6.40 1.80 27.95
N LEU A 400 7.58 1.66 27.35
CA LEU A 400 7.96 0.43 26.67
C LEU A 400 8.29 -0.67 27.69
N ALA A 401 7.95 -1.91 27.36
CA ALA A 401 8.42 -3.11 28.03
C ALA A 401 9.83 -3.47 27.52
N GLU A 402 10.50 -4.42 28.17
CA GLU A 402 11.84 -4.88 27.77
C GLU A 402 11.86 -5.48 26.36
N ASP A 403 10.75 -6.06 25.92
CA ASP A 403 10.59 -6.61 24.56
C ASP A 403 10.32 -5.54 23.49
N GLY A 404 10.34 -4.25 23.87
CA GLY A 404 10.15 -3.12 22.96
C GLY A 404 8.70 -2.85 22.57
N ARG A 405 7.71 -3.54 23.15
CA ARG A 405 6.29 -3.21 22.98
C ARG A 405 5.80 -2.20 24.01
N MET A 406 4.65 -1.60 23.77
CA MET A 406 3.96 -0.77 24.76
C MET A 406 3.47 -1.61 25.94
N ARG A 407 3.82 -1.19 27.16
CA ARG A 407 3.33 -1.81 28.39
C ARG A 407 1.80 -1.76 28.45
N ARG A 408 1.20 -2.88 28.84
CA ARG A 408 -0.25 -3.01 29.06
C ARG A 408 -0.66 -2.95 30.53
N ASP A 409 0.31 -3.10 31.43
CA ASP A 409 0.17 -3.11 32.89
C ASP A 409 0.34 -1.71 33.52
N VAL A 410 0.33 -0.66 32.70
CA VAL A 410 0.40 0.73 33.16
C VAL A 410 -1.01 1.34 33.18
N PRO A 411 -1.32 2.25 34.12
CA PRO A 411 -2.63 2.88 34.18
C PRO A 411 -3.02 3.56 32.86
N ALA A 412 -4.29 3.40 32.49
CA ALA A 412 -4.90 4.19 31.44
C ALA A 412 -4.90 5.67 31.85
N ARG A 413 -4.65 6.58 30.90
CA ARG A 413 -4.66 8.02 31.17
C ARG A 413 -5.22 8.78 29.97
N PRO A 414 -5.91 9.91 30.17
CA PRO A 414 -6.40 10.71 29.07
C PRO A 414 -5.25 11.40 28.35
N ALA A 415 -5.46 11.75 27.08
CA ALA A 415 -4.61 12.67 26.34
C ALA A 415 -5.36 13.98 26.11
N VAL A 416 -4.68 15.10 26.32
CA VAL A 416 -5.18 16.42 25.91
C VAL A 416 -4.58 16.72 24.53
N LEU A 417 -5.44 16.70 23.53
CA LEU A 417 -5.16 16.94 22.12
C LEU A 417 -5.49 18.39 21.75
N THR A 418 -4.62 19.01 20.97
CA THR A 418 -4.91 20.23 20.22
C THR A 418 -4.73 19.99 18.72
N LEU A 419 -5.65 20.47 17.90
CA LEU A 419 -5.56 20.37 16.43
C LEU A 419 -6.10 21.65 15.76
N PRO A 420 -5.45 22.14 14.69
CA PRO A 420 -6.01 23.22 13.88
C PRO A 420 -7.28 22.75 13.16
N MET A 421 -8.39 23.46 13.34
CA MET A 421 -9.69 23.15 12.73
C MET A 421 -10.55 24.42 12.65
N ALA A 422 -11.50 24.49 11.70
CA ALA A 422 -12.37 25.66 11.62
C ALA A 422 -13.33 25.75 12.81
N ASP A 423 -13.62 26.97 13.26
CA ASP A 423 -14.58 27.24 14.32
C ASP A 423 -15.95 26.65 14.01
N GLY A 424 -16.61 26.11 15.04
CA GLY A 424 -17.90 25.44 14.90
C GLY A 424 -18.08 24.32 15.91
N ALA A 425 -19.08 23.48 15.68
CA ALA A 425 -19.30 22.26 16.45
C ALA A 425 -18.79 21.05 15.66
N VAL A 426 -18.20 20.10 16.37
CA VAL A 426 -17.67 18.85 15.81
C VAL A 426 -18.11 17.68 16.66
N GLN A 427 -18.31 16.54 16.01
CA GLN A 427 -18.41 15.25 16.66
C GLN A 427 -17.03 14.60 16.68
N VAL A 428 -16.59 14.16 17.86
CA VAL A 428 -15.37 13.38 18.06
C VAL A 428 -15.75 11.96 18.41
N THR A 429 -15.36 11.01 17.55
CA THR A 429 -15.51 9.57 17.75
C THR A 429 -14.17 8.96 18.11
N GLU A 430 -14.06 8.48 19.35
CA GLU A 430 -12.91 7.71 19.83
C GLU A 430 -13.01 6.26 19.38
N TRP A 431 -11.89 5.72 18.88
CA TRP A 431 -11.81 4.41 18.28
C TRP A 431 -10.69 3.57 18.91
N ASP A 432 -11.05 2.37 19.35
CA ASP A 432 -10.09 1.36 19.80
C ASP A 432 -9.41 0.72 18.59
N THR A 433 -8.12 1.05 18.41
CA THR A 433 -7.28 0.54 17.32
C THR A 433 -6.98 -0.95 17.45
N THR A 434 -7.18 -1.55 18.63
CA THR A 434 -6.92 -2.97 18.89
C THR A 434 -8.14 -3.84 18.61
N GLY A 435 -9.30 -3.46 19.15
CA GLY A 435 -10.56 -4.20 18.99
C GLY A 435 -11.38 -3.79 17.76
N GLY A 436 -11.17 -2.59 17.21
CA GLY A 436 -11.94 -2.07 16.10
C GLY A 436 -13.36 -1.67 16.48
N ALA A 437 -13.51 -0.91 17.57
CA ALA A 437 -14.80 -0.49 18.10
C ALA A 437 -14.81 0.97 18.55
N VAL A 438 -15.98 1.59 18.51
CA VAL A 438 -16.21 2.93 19.08
C VAL A 438 -16.11 2.86 20.60
N VAL A 439 -15.29 3.72 21.18
CA VAL A 439 -15.13 3.86 22.64
C VAL A 439 -16.07 4.93 23.18
N ARG A 440 -16.11 6.09 22.53
CA ARG A 440 -16.95 7.24 22.92
C ARG A 440 -17.25 8.10 21.70
N VAL A 441 -18.47 8.63 21.65
CA VAL A 441 -18.84 9.73 20.74
C VAL A 441 -19.18 10.94 21.61
N SER A 442 -18.65 12.11 21.26
CA SER A 442 -18.94 13.36 21.98
C SER A 442 -19.01 14.55 21.04
N GLU A 443 -19.77 15.57 21.41
CA GLU A 443 -19.79 16.86 20.72
C GLU A 443 -18.83 17.83 21.40
N GLN A 444 -18.11 18.60 20.59
CA GLN A 444 -17.10 19.56 21.04
C GLN A 444 -17.20 20.84 20.23
N ALA A 445 -16.92 21.97 20.88
CA ALA A 445 -16.78 23.25 20.19
C ALA A 445 -15.32 23.46 19.78
N VAL A 446 -15.11 23.88 18.53
CA VAL A 446 -13.85 24.42 18.03
C VAL A 446 -13.91 25.94 18.17
N ARG A 447 -12.87 26.53 18.77
CA ARG A 447 -12.77 27.97 19.00
C ARG A 447 -11.37 28.45 18.65
N ASP A 448 -11.27 29.67 18.14
CA ASP A 448 -10.01 30.32 17.80
C ASP A 448 -9.17 29.51 16.79
N GLY A 449 -9.84 28.75 15.92
CA GLY A 449 -9.20 27.90 14.92
C GLY A 449 -8.56 26.62 15.48
N GLU A 450 -8.85 26.25 16.73
CA GLU A 450 -8.23 25.11 17.42
C GLU A 450 -9.26 24.24 18.14
N LEU A 451 -9.27 22.95 17.83
CA LEU A 451 -9.96 21.95 18.63
C LEU A 451 -9.09 21.60 19.83
N ARG A 452 -9.63 21.74 21.05
CA ARG A 452 -9.03 21.18 22.27
C ARG A 452 -9.90 20.06 22.79
N TYR A 453 -9.33 18.87 22.94
CA TYR A 453 -10.09 17.68 23.32
C TYR A 453 -9.36 16.82 24.34
N GLU A 454 -10.06 16.35 25.36
CA GLU A 454 -9.57 15.37 26.32
C GLU A 454 -10.21 14.01 26.06
N THR A 455 -9.41 13.00 25.74
CA THR A 455 -9.89 11.64 25.43
C THR A 455 -10.39 10.91 26.67
N THR A 456 -11.13 9.82 26.49
CA THR A 456 -11.21 8.83 27.58
C THR A 456 -9.82 8.28 27.91
N PRO A 457 -9.59 7.81 29.16
CA PRO A 457 -8.30 7.21 29.51
C PRO A 457 -8.00 5.95 28.68
N PHE A 458 -6.82 5.90 28.06
CA PHE A 458 -6.35 4.72 27.32
C PHE A 458 -4.91 4.34 27.69
N VAL A 459 -4.53 3.09 27.38
CA VAL A 459 -3.26 2.50 27.83
C VAL A 459 -2.12 2.75 26.85
N ALA A 460 -2.28 2.40 25.57
CA ALA A 460 -1.20 2.43 24.58
C ALA A 460 -1.48 3.45 23.48
N ASP A 461 -2.54 3.23 22.72
CA ASP A 461 -2.90 4.03 21.56
C ASP A 461 -4.41 4.13 21.34
N MET A 462 -4.84 5.17 20.61
CA MET A 462 -6.25 5.45 20.28
C MET A 462 -6.31 6.27 18.99
N ALA A 463 -7.31 5.98 18.14
CA ALA A 463 -7.62 6.80 16.97
C ALA A 463 -8.87 7.64 17.21
N LEU A 464 -8.96 8.79 16.53
CA LEU A 464 -10.07 9.72 16.60
C LEU A 464 -10.53 10.03 15.17
N ALA A 465 -11.82 9.90 14.92
CA ALA A 465 -12.49 10.51 13.78
C ALA A 465 -13.20 11.77 14.26
N ILE A 466 -12.89 12.91 13.63
CA ILE A 466 -13.43 14.22 13.99
C ILE A 466 -14.17 14.75 12.78
N THR A 467 -15.45 15.08 12.93
CA THR A 467 -16.29 15.55 11.83
C THR A 467 -17.14 16.74 12.27
N ALA A 468 -17.15 17.81 11.49
CA ALA A 468 -18.03 18.96 11.70
C ALA A 468 -19.49 18.50 11.71
N THR A 469 -20.24 18.97 12.71
CA THR A 469 -21.69 18.80 12.73
C THR A 469 -22.35 19.82 11.80
N PRO A 470 -23.49 19.48 11.19
CA PRO A 470 -24.25 20.40 10.35
C PRO A 470 -24.62 21.73 11.02
#